data_AF-A0A954IWB1-F1
#
_entry.id   AF-A0A954IWB1-F1
#
_cell.length_a   1.000
_cell.length_b   1.000
_cell.length_c   1.000
_cell.angle_alpha   90.00
_cell.angle_beta   90.00
_cell.angle_gamma   90.00
#
_symmetry.space_group_name_H-M   'P 1'
#
loop_
_entity.id
_entity.type
_entity.pdbx_description
1 polymer ?
#
loop_
_entity_poly.entity_id
_entity_poly.type
_entity_poly.pdbx_seq_one_letter_code
_entity_poly.pdbx_strand_id
1 'polypeptide(L)' 'RAGDCYSTESYRRAVQRACKKAEVAVWTPNQLRHARATEVRKRYGLEAAQVVLGHSAADVTQIYAERDMELARRVALETG' A
#
# COMPACT_ATOMS: atom_id res chain seq x y z
N ARG A 1 -10.75 -0.08 21.92
CA ARG A 1 -9.74 0.91 21.42
C ARG A 1 -8.93 0.25 20.30
N ALA A 2 -8.43 1.02 19.33
CA ALA A 2 -7.46 0.49 18.38
C ALA A 2 -6.26 -0.06 19.18
N GLY A 3 -6.05 -1.38 19.14
CA GLY A 3 -5.13 -2.12 20.01
C GLY A 3 -5.76 -3.32 20.76
N ASP A 4 -7.08 -3.32 20.98
CA ASP A 4 -7.74 -4.41 21.74
C ASP A 4 -8.01 -5.67 20.88
N CYS A 5 -8.09 -5.53 19.56
CA CYS A 5 -8.39 -6.64 18.63
C CYS A 5 -7.22 -6.97 17.68
N TYR A 6 -6.29 -6.04 17.47
CA TYR A 6 -5.17 -6.20 16.55
C TYR A 6 -3.89 -5.69 17.21
N SER A 7 -2.92 -6.58 17.40
CA SER A 7 -1.56 -6.21 17.74
C SER A 7 -0.77 -5.94 16.46
N THR A 8 0.42 -5.34 16.61
CA THR A 8 1.36 -5.13 15.50
C THR A 8 1.65 -6.43 14.74
N GLU A 9 1.69 -7.56 15.45
CA GLU A 9 1.92 -8.89 14.88
C GLU A 9 0.67 -9.50 14.21
N SER A 10 -0.54 -9.02 14.52
CA SER A 10 -1.78 -9.56 13.93
C SER A 10 -1.76 -9.47 12.41
N TYR A 11 -1.25 -8.36 11.85
CA TYR A 11 -1.16 -8.18 10.41
C TYR A 11 -0.17 -9.16 9.77
N ARG A 12 1.02 -9.30 10.35
CA ARG A 12 2.03 -10.29 9.89
C ARG A 12 1.47 -11.71 9.91
N ARG A 13 0.80 -12.11 10.99
CA ARG A 13 0.20 -13.45 11.12
C ARG A 13 -0.89 -13.69 10.08
N ALA A 14 -1.70 -12.67 9.78
CA ALA A 14 -2.71 -12.77 8.72
C ALA A 14 -2.06 -13.03 7.35
N VAL A 15 -1.00 -12.30 7.01
CA VAL A 15 -0.25 -12.51 5.76
C VAL A 15 0.35 -13.92 5.71
N GLN A 16 1.02 -14.37 6.77
CA GLN A 16 1.63 -15.70 6.82
C GLN A 16 0.58 -16.82 6.62
N ARG A 17 -0.58 -16.69 7.26
CA ARG A 17 -1.69 -17.65 7.10
C ARG A 17 -2.23 -17.64 5.67
N ALA A 18 -2.35 -16.47 5.06
CA ALA A 18 -2.77 -16.35 3.66
C ALA A 18 -1.75 -17.01 2.71
N CYS A 19 -0.44 -16.76 2.89
CA CYS A 19 0.60 -17.42 2.10
C CYS A 19 0.56 -18.94 2.24
N LYS A 20 0.40 -19.45 3.47
CA LYS A 20 0.27 -20.90 3.71
C LYS A 20 -0.97 -21.47 3.04
N LYS A 21 -2.11 -20.78 3.12
CA LYS A 21 -3.37 -21.20 2.48
C LYS A 21 -3.27 -21.21 0.96
N ALA A 22 -2.50 -20.28 0.38
CA ALA A 22 -2.27 -20.18 -1.05
C ALA A 22 -1.08 -21.03 -1.55
N GLU A 23 -0.43 -21.81 -0.67
CA GLU A 23 0.73 -22.65 -0.99
C GLU A 23 1.90 -21.90 -1.67
N VAL A 24 2.04 -20.62 -1.36
CA VAL A 24 3.15 -19.79 -1.83
C VAL A 24 4.20 -19.59 -0.75
N ALA A 25 5.39 -19.17 -1.16
CA ALA A 25 6.42 -18.71 -0.22
C ALA A 25 5.83 -17.70 0.77
N VAL A 26 6.33 -17.68 2.00
CA VAL A 26 5.83 -16.75 3.03
C VAL A 26 6.35 -15.34 2.74
N TRP A 27 5.42 -14.39 2.63
CA TRP A 27 5.76 -12.98 2.43
C TRP A 27 5.60 -12.21 3.73
N THR A 28 6.39 -11.16 3.88
CA THR A 28 6.27 -10.17 4.95
C THR A 28 5.40 -9.00 4.47
N PRO A 29 4.74 -8.28 5.39
CA PRO A 29 4.00 -7.07 5.07
C PRO A 29 4.79 -6.05 4.24
N ASN A 30 6.09 -5.89 4.51
CA ASN A 30 6.92 -4.94 3.79
C ASN A 30 7.23 -5.40 2.36
N GLN A 31 7.39 -6.72 2.12
CA GLN A 31 7.53 -7.26 0.77
C GLN A 31 6.27 -7.01 -0.06
N LEU A 32 5.08 -7.17 0.52
CA LEU A 32 3.82 -6.84 -0.16
C LEU A 32 3.74 -5.35 -0.50
N ARG A 33 4.14 -4.47 0.43
CA ARG A 33 4.20 -3.01 0.20
C ARG A 33 5.15 -2.67 -0.96
N HIS A 34 6.34 -3.27 -1.02
CA HIS A 34 7.29 -3.03 -2.10
C HIS A 34 6.84 -3.62 -3.45
N ALA A 35 6.20 -4.78 -3.44
CA ALA A 35 5.63 -5.37 -4.65
C ALA A 35 4.55 -4.47 -5.24
N ARG A 36 3.64 -3.97 -4.39
CA ARG A 36 2.61 -3.01 -4.80
C ARG A 36 3.21 -1.71 -5.34
N ALA A 37 4.23 -1.17 -4.67
CA ALA A 37 4.95 0.01 -5.14
C ALA A 37 5.53 -0.19 -6.54
N THR A 38 6.14 -1.35 -6.78
CA THR A 38 6.74 -1.70 -8.06
C THR A 38 5.68 -1.83 -9.15
N GLU A 39 4.55 -2.46 -8.83
CA GLU A 39 3.41 -2.65 -9.73
C GLU A 39 2.76 -1.31 -10.13
N VAL A 40 2.51 -0.43 -9.16
CA VAL A 40 1.96 0.91 -9.39
C VAL A 40 2.94 1.76 -10.19
N ARG A 41 4.23 1.76 -9.82
CA ARG A 41 5.25 2.54 -10.53
C ARG A 41 5.36 2.15 -12.00
N LYS A 42 5.26 0.85 -12.31
CA LYS A 42 5.31 0.35 -13.70
C LYS A 42 4.14 0.85 -14.56
N ARG A 43 2.95 1.02 -13.96
CA ARG A 43 1.73 1.40 -14.69
C ARG A 43 1.45 2.90 -14.70
N TYR A 44 1.77 3.60 -13.60
CA TYR A 44 1.35 4.97 -13.36
C TYR A 44 2.51 5.93 -13.06
N GLY A 45 3.75 5.44 -13.03
CA GLY A 45 4.93 6.26 -12.75
C GLY A 45 5.22 6.50 -11.27
N LEU A 46 6.24 7.32 -11.00
CA LEU A 46 6.80 7.51 -9.66
C LEU A 46 5.87 8.29 -8.72
N GLU A 47 5.21 9.34 -9.23
CA GLU A 47 4.26 10.19 -8.48
C GLU A 47 3.13 9.33 -7.89
N ALA A 48 2.47 8.52 -8.73
CA ALA A 48 1.42 7.60 -8.29
C ALA A 48 1.91 6.58 -7.24
N ALA A 49 3.13 6.06 -7.39
CA ALA A 49 3.70 5.12 -6.43
C ALA A 49 3.99 5.80 -5.07
N GLN A 50 4.45 7.05 -5.05
CA GLN A 50 4.68 7.80 -3.81
C GLN A 50 3.36 8.08 -3.08
N VAL A 51 2.36 8.55 -3.84
CA VAL A 51 1.03 8.89 -3.34
C VAL A 51 0.30 7.68 -2.77
N VAL A 52 0.27 6.56 -3.50
CA VAL A 52 -0.35 5.30 -3.03
C VAL A 52 0.36 4.74 -1.79
N LEU A 53 1.67 4.96 -1.66
CA LEU A 53 2.42 4.56 -0.48
C LEU A 53 2.30 5.53 0.70
N GLY A 54 1.73 6.73 0.50
CA GLY A 54 1.65 7.77 1.51
C GLY A 54 3.00 8.42 1.83
N HIS A 55 3.94 8.46 0.88
CA HIS A 55 5.18 9.20 1.04
C HIS A 55 4.94 10.69 0.82
N SER A 56 5.03 11.48 1.89
CA SER A 56 4.71 12.92 1.93
C SER A 56 5.79 13.84 1.34
N ALA A 57 6.58 13.38 0.38
CA ALA A 57 7.75 14.10 -0.09
C ALA A 57 7.45 14.98 -1.33
N ALA A 58 6.83 16.13 -1.09
CA ALA A 58 7.05 17.41 -1.80
C ALA A 58 6.04 18.40 -1.23
N ASP A 59 6.48 19.53 -0.65
CA ASP A 59 5.66 20.66 -0.16
C ASP A 59 4.21 20.69 -0.70
N VAL A 60 3.29 20.06 0.02
CA VAL A 60 1.95 19.80 -0.50
C VAL A 60 1.06 20.99 -0.14
N THR A 61 0.93 21.94 -1.07
CA THR A 61 -0.18 22.91 -0.99
C THR A 61 -1.51 22.15 -1.13
N GLN A 62 -2.62 22.72 -0.63
CA GLN A 62 -3.93 22.05 -0.62
C GLN A 62 -4.32 21.46 -2.00
N ILE A 63 -3.97 22.13 -3.09
CA ILE A 63 -4.22 21.69 -4.47
C ILE A 63 -3.47 20.39 -4.80
N TYR A 64 -2.21 20.25 -4.38
CA TYR A 64 -1.45 19.01 -4.58
C TYR A 64 -2.02 17.86 -3.75
N ALA A 65 -2.50 18.13 -2.53
CA ALA A 65 -3.11 17.10 -1.68
C ALA A 65 -4.39 16.53 -2.32
N GLU A 66 -5.25 17.40 -2.85
CA GLU A 66 -6.47 16.99 -3.55
C GLU A 66 -6.15 16.18 -4.82
N ARG A 67 -5.19 16.64 -5.64
CA ARG A 67 -4.73 15.93 -6.84
C ARG A 67 -4.14 14.56 -6.51
N ASP A 68 -3.32 14.48 -5.48
CA ASP A 68 -2.71 13.23 -5.02
C ASP A 68 -3.79 12.26 -4.52
N MET A 69 -4.75 12.73 -3.72
CA MET A 69 -5.86 11.88 -3.26
C MET A 69 -6.71 11.36 -4.43
N GLU A 70 -6.96 12.17 -5.46
CA GLU A 70 -7.66 11.73 -6.66
C GLU A 70 -6.85 10.66 -7.43
N LEU A 71 -5.53 10.86 -7.56
CA LEU A 71 -4.63 9.90 -8.21
C LEU A 71 -4.58 8.57 -7.43
N ALA A 72 -4.42 8.61 -6.09
CA ALA A 72 -4.49 7.43 -5.24
C ALA A 72 -5.81 6.69 -5.40
N ARG A 73 -6.93 7.43 -5.40
CA ARG A 73 -8.27 6.85 -5.57
C ARG A 73 -8.41 6.15 -6.93
N ARG A 74 -7.95 6.79 -8.01
CA ARG A 74 -7.99 6.22 -9.35
C ARG A 74 -7.20 4.92 -9.44
N VAL A 75 -5.96 4.93 -8.96
CA VAL A 75 -5.11 3.73 -8.94
C VAL A 75 -5.76 2.62 -8.10
N ALA A 76 -6.33 2.95 -6.94
CA ALA A 76 -7.00 1.98 -6.08
C ALA A 76 -8.23 1.35 -6.75
N LEU A 77 -9.05 2.14 -7.44
CA LEU A 77 -10.24 1.65 -8.16
C LEU A 77 -9.89 0.76 -9.36
N GLU A 78 -8.81 1.07 -10.08
CA GLU A 78 -8.42 0.32 -11.27
C GLU A 78 -7.71 -1.01 -10.96
N THR A 79 -7.18 -1.18 -9.74
CA THR A 79 -6.22 -2.25 -9.44
C THR A 79 -6.38 -2.93 -8.07
N GLY A 80 -7.49 -2.68 -7.37
CA GLY A 80 -7.85 -3.28 -6.08
C GLY A 80 -9.16 -4.04 -6.16
#